data_AF-A0A2N0P521-F1
#
_entry.id   AF-A0A2N0P521-F1
#
_cell.length_a   1.000
_cell.length_b   1.000
_cell.length_c   1.000
_cell.angle_alpha   90.00
_cell.angle_beta   90.00
_cell.angle_gamma   90.00
#
_symmetry.space_group_name_H-M   'P 1'
#
loop_
_entity.id
_entity.type
_entity.pdbx_description
1 polymer ?
#
loop_
_entity_poly.entity_id
_entity_poly.type
_entity_poly.pdbx_seq_one_letter_code
_entity_poly.pdbx_strand_id
1 'polypeptide(L)'
;MDPHCILDFTGNWDSNAGIWELDDGLALNKWYHIAYTLSDPEKRLDIYLDGEWAGFYCIEKVKTHKAVFNDGPLHIGRAIRHNGFNGEISNVRYFNWRLSPEEVMEDFINESQRKPIVYGSKIALKHLSTGKYLSTKGVKYDFGPNNQQYMIICNGQEIDTENDVWTLIETSDKGINEGDPVSLNNIIGFKHKSTGYCLHSHITNNGKVTPISKQQQVTLRPGVIGVDDEWLIRRYNPTTSYDTGHLMNGDIIGLFHNKTNKSALYSHAVLLGDGSQEVSCSGDGSESNNKWRIELVN
;
A
#
# COMPACT_ATOMS: atom_id res chain seq x y z
N MET A 1 9.35 -33.03 8.02
CA MET A 1 10.17 -32.05 8.76
C MET A 1 9.18 -31.08 9.35
N ASP A 2 9.14 -31.01 10.67
CA ASP A 2 8.35 -30.01 11.36
C ASP A 2 8.93 -28.63 11.03
N PRO A 3 8.11 -27.61 10.80
CA PRO A 3 8.62 -26.28 10.49
C PRO A 3 9.18 -25.65 11.76
N HIS A 4 10.49 -25.58 11.86
CA HIS A 4 11.18 -24.83 12.90
C HIS A 4 11.25 -23.36 12.48
N CYS A 5 10.65 -22.48 13.29
CA CYS A 5 10.83 -21.03 13.16
C CYS A 5 11.95 -20.61 14.11
N ILE A 6 13.04 -20.10 13.55
CA ILE A 6 14.17 -19.59 14.32
C ILE A 6 14.05 -18.07 14.33
N LEU A 7 14.01 -17.51 15.54
CA LEU A 7 13.94 -16.07 15.78
C LEU A 7 15.12 -15.68 16.67
N ASP A 8 16.12 -15.03 16.08
CA ASP A 8 17.41 -14.72 16.69
C ASP A 8 17.74 -13.22 16.70
N PHE A 9 18.56 -12.82 17.66
CA PHE A 9 19.17 -11.50 17.74
C PHE A 9 20.63 -11.58 18.21
N THR A 10 21.38 -10.54 17.89
CA THR A 10 22.79 -10.40 18.30
C THR A 10 22.88 -9.81 19.70
N GLY A 11 23.67 -10.45 20.56
CA GLY A 11 24.14 -9.90 21.83
C GLY A 11 25.66 -9.79 21.86
N ASN A 12 26.20 -9.05 22.82
CA ASN A 12 27.65 -9.02 23.04
C ASN A 12 28.24 -10.34 23.61
N TRP A 13 27.41 -11.38 23.80
CA TRP A 13 27.79 -12.70 24.31
C TRP A 13 27.57 -13.82 23.29
N ASP A 14 26.62 -13.66 22.36
CA ASP A 14 26.26 -14.65 21.34
C ASP A 14 25.65 -13.90 20.15
N SER A 15 26.01 -14.31 18.93
CA SER A 15 25.49 -13.73 17.69
C SER A 15 24.22 -14.41 17.19
N ASN A 16 23.71 -15.42 17.88
CA ASN A 16 22.50 -16.16 17.53
C ASN A 16 21.67 -16.50 18.77
N ALA A 17 21.37 -15.49 19.59
CA ALA A 17 20.56 -15.65 20.80
C ALA A 17 19.07 -15.56 20.44
N GLY A 18 18.26 -16.57 20.79
CA GLY A 18 16.89 -16.62 20.29
C GLY A 18 16.07 -17.82 20.75
N ILE A 19 14.87 -17.93 20.15
CA ILE A 19 13.99 -19.09 20.31
C ILE A 19 14.10 -19.94 19.04
N TRP A 20 14.38 -21.23 19.25
CA TRP A 20 14.58 -22.22 18.18
C TRP A 20 13.29 -22.97 17.82
N GLU A 21 12.39 -23.11 18.79
CA GLU A 21 11.11 -23.82 18.69
C GLU A 21 10.08 -23.14 19.60
N LEU A 22 8.83 -23.03 19.11
CA LEU A 22 7.68 -22.57 19.88
C LEU A 22 6.75 -23.78 20.10
N ASP A 23 6.60 -24.21 21.35
CA ASP A 23 5.71 -25.31 21.79
C ASP A 23 5.64 -26.51 20.82
N ASP A 24 4.44 -26.93 20.39
CA ASP A 24 4.21 -28.06 19.46
C ASP A 24 4.54 -27.73 17.99
N GLY A 25 5.15 -26.57 17.73
CA GLY A 25 5.53 -26.10 16.39
C GLY A 25 4.41 -25.42 15.62
N LEU A 26 4.75 -24.90 14.42
CA LEU A 26 3.78 -24.30 13.50
C LEU A 26 3.21 -25.37 12.55
N ALA A 27 1.94 -25.25 12.17
CA ALA A 27 1.37 -26.11 11.12
C ALA A 27 1.80 -25.67 9.71
N LEU A 28 2.09 -26.63 8.83
CA LEU A 28 2.37 -26.37 7.41
C LEU A 28 1.13 -25.81 6.69
N ASN A 29 1.37 -25.01 5.63
CA ASN A 29 0.33 -24.42 4.78
C ASN A 29 -0.69 -23.53 5.52
N LYS A 30 -0.27 -22.92 6.63
CA LYS A 30 -1.05 -21.95 7.39
C LYS A 30 -0.28 -20.64 7.50
N TRP A 31 -0.99 -19.53 7.31
CA TRP A 31 -0.45 -18.20 7.59
C TRP A 31 -0.46 -17.93 9.09
N TYR A 32 0.62 -17.32 9.57
CA TYR A 32 0.77 -16.84 10.93
C TYR A 32 1.25 -15.40 10.89
N HIS A 33 0.77 -14.58 11.81
CA HIS A 33 1.43 -13.32 12.14
C HIS A 33 2.43 -13.61 13.25
N ILE A 34 3.69 -13.28 13.00
CA ILE A 34 4.77 -13.45 13.97
C ILE A 34 5.35 -12.07 14.24
N ALA A 35 5.33 -11.66 15.50
CA ALA A 35 5.99 -10.45 15.96
C ALA A 35 6.97 -10.80 17.07
N TYR A 36 8.09 -10.08 17.11
CA TYR A 36 8.98 -10.11 18.26
C TYR A 36 9.34 -8.69 18.66
N THR A 37 9.48 -8.48 19.96
CA THR A 37 9.85 -7.18 20.53
C THR A 37 11.09 -7.37 21.39
N LEU A 38 12.10 -6.54 21.19
CA LEU A 38 13.36 -6.63 21.92
C LEU A 38 13.49 -5.47 22.91
N SER A 39 13.83 -5.79 24.15
CA SER A 39 13.98 -4.81 25.23
C SER A 39 15.32 -5.01 25.94
N ASP A 40 16.25 -4.08 25.73
CA ASP A 40 17.48 -4.04 26.53
C ASP A 40 17.19 -3.66 28.01
N PRO A 41 16.27 -2.73 28.34
CA PRO A 41 15.91 -2.47 29.73
C PRO A 41 15.31 -3.68 30.46
N GLU A 42 14.40 -4.43 29.80
CA GLU A 42 13.83 -5.65 30.37
C GLU A 42 14.71 -6.89 30.15
N LYS A 43 15.81 -6.75 29.41
CA LYS A 43 16.78 -7.81 29.11
C LYS A 43 16.13 -9.07 28.51
N ARG A 44 15.13 -8.89 27.64
CA ARG A 44 14.42 -10.00 26.99
C ARG A 44 13.90 -9.66 25.59
N LEU A 45 13.71 -10.71 24.81
CA LEU A 45 12.98 -10.78 23.56
C LEU A 45 11.62 -11.42 23.86
N ASP A 46 10.52 -10.70 23.64
CA ASP A 46 9.17 -11.27 23.70
C ASP A 46 8.72 -11.67 22.28
N ILE A 47 8.06 -12.81 22.15
CA ILE A 47 7.56 -13.35 20.89
C ILE A 47 6.04 -13.48 20.97
N TYR A 48 5.38 -13.11 19.89
CA TYR A 48 3.94 -13.14 19.73
C TYR A 48 3.57 -13.93 18.48
N LEU A 49 2.52 -14.74 18.60
CA LEU A 49 1.94 -15.51 17.52
C LEU A 49 0.47 -15.10 17.39
N ASP A 50 0.08 -14.65 16.20
CA ASP A 50 -1.28 -14.18 15.92
C ASP A 50 -1.75 -13.12 16.94
N GLY A 51 -0.85 -12.19 17.27
CA GLY A 51 -1.07 -11.10 18.24
C GLY A 51 -0.95 -11.50 19.71
N GLU A 52 -1.02 -12.79 20.05
CA GLU A 52 -0.96 -13.30 21.42
C GLU A 52 0.48 -13.57 21.85
N TRP A 53 0.81 -13.33 23.12
CA TRP A 53 2.15 -13.62 23.66
C TRP A 53 2.40 -15.13 23.69
N ALA A 54 3.44 -15.57 22.99
CA ALA A 54 3.79 -16.99 22.85
C ALA A 54 4.96 -17.39 23.75
N GLY A 55 5.83 -16.45 24.13
CA GLY A 55 6.96 -16.74 25.01
C GLY A 55 8.02 -15.65 24.98
N PHE A 56 9.15 -15.93 25.63
CA PHE A 56 10.26 -14.99 25.68
C PHE A 56 11.61 -15.71 25.80
N TYR A 57 12.65 -15.04 25.32
CA TYR A 57 14.04 -15.37 25.62
C TYR A 57 14.64 -14.24 26.46
N CYS A 58 15.24 -14.57 27.60
CA CYS A 58 15.89 -13.59 28.45
C CYS A 58 17.41 -13.72 28.42
N ILE A 59 18.06 -12.58 28.65
CA ILE A 59 19.50 -12.52 28.82
C ILE A 59 19.85 -13.01 30.22
N GLU A 60 20.68 -14.05 30.31
CA GLU A 60 21.03 -14.67 31.60
C GLU A 60 21.90 -13.77 32.50
N LYS A 61 22.95 -13.13 31.96
CA LYS A 61 23.90 -12.31 32.74
C LYS A 61 23.55 -10.83 32.65
N VAL A 62 22.49 -10.44 33.34
CA VAL A 62 21.86 -9.10 33.29
C VAL A 62 22.80 -7.90 33.47
N LYS A 63 23.94 -8.06 34.17
CA LYS A 63 24.92 -6.98 34.39
C LYS A 63 25.87 -6.75 33.22
N THR A 64 26.19 -7.81 32.48
CA THR A 64 27.30 -7.79 31.49
C THR A 64 26.82 -7.96 30.07
N HIS A 65 25.69 -8.63 29.89
CA HIS A 65 25.10 -8.87 28.59
C HIS A 65 24.19 -7.70 28.17
N LYS A 66 24.28 -7.30 26.90
CA LYS A 66 23.52 -6.22 26.28
C LYS A 66 23.10 -6.61 24.86
N ALA A 67 21.86 -6.33 24.51
CA ALA A 67 21.38 -6.52 23.14
C ALA A 67 22.13 -5.58 22.20
N VAL A 68 22.57 -6.09 21.05
CA VAL A 68 23.23 -5.30 20.02
C VAL A 68 22.23 -5.07 18.89
N PHE A 69 21.85 -3.80 18.71
CA PHE A 69 20.94 -3.41 17.65
C PHE A 69 21.75 -3.02 16.42
N ASN A 70 21.52 -3.71 15.30
CA ASN A 70 21.95 -3.28 13.96
C ASN A 70 23.47 -3.08 13.79
N ASP A 71 24.28 -4.07 14.18
CA ASP A 71 25.73 -4.11 13.90
C ASP A 71 26.07 -4.86 12.60
N GLY A 72 25.06 -5.34 11.88
CA GLY A 72 25.17 -6.05 10.62
C GLY A 72 23.89 -5.99 9.77
N PRO A 73 23.89 -6.61 8.57
CA PRO A 73 22.73 -6.61 7.68
C PRO A 73 21.51 -7.30 8.31
N LEU A 74 20.32 -6.69 8.19
CA LEU A 74 19.06 -7.34 8.54
C LEU A 74 18.72 -8.41 7.49
N HIS A 75 18.51 -9.63 7.97
CA HIS A 75 18.07 -10.74 7.15
C HIS A 75 16.65 -11.16 7.56
N ILE A 76 15.76 -11.31 6.59
CA ILE A 76 14.38 -11.78 6.80
C ILE A 76 14.23 -13.12 6.10
N GLY A 77 13.70 -14.11 6.81
CA GLY A 77 13.51 -15.46 6.27
C GLY A 77 14.81 -16.19 5.94
N ARG A 78 15.96 -15.76 6.46
CA ARG A 78 17.25 -16.46 6.33
C ARG A 78 18.22 -16.01 7.43
N ALA A 79 19.18 -16.86 7.77
CA ALA A 79 20.31 -16.50 8.62
C ALA A 79 21.63 -16.68 7.86
N ILE A 80 22.73 -16.14 8.39
CA ILE A 80 24.05 -16.16 7.73
C ILE A 80 24.49 -17.58 7.32
N ARG A 81 24.13 -18.60 8.13
CA ARG A 81 24.50 -20.01 7.93
C ARG A 81 23.32 -20.93 7.57
N HIS A 82 22.13 -20.39 7.32
CA HIS A 82 20.95 -21.18 6.98
C HIS A 82 20.40 -20.82 5.60
N ASN A 83 19.99 -21.84 4.85
CA ASN A 83 19.53 -21.74 3.45
C ASN A 83 18.22 -20.96 3.26
N GLY A 84 17.61 -20.46 4.33
CA GLY A 84 16.39 -19.68 4.31
C GLY A 84 15.14 -20.50 4.66
N PHE A 85 14.08 -19.77 4.98
CA PHE A 85 12.75 -20.26 5.23
C PHE A 85 12.13 -20.77 3.93
N ASN A 86 11.61 -21.99 3.94
CA ASN A 86 10.91 -22.57 2.81
C ASN A 86 9.41 -22.29 2.93
N GLY A 87 9.01 -21.08 2.54
CA GLY A 87 7.62 -20.63 2.54
C GLY A 87 7.50 -19.19 2.04
N GLU A 88 6.29 -18.63 2.11
CA GLU A 88 6.01 -17.25 1.71
C GLU A 88 6.06 -16.32 2.92
N ILE A 89 6.64 -15.14 2.75
CA ILE A 89 6.67 -14.07 3.75
C ILE A 89 6.05 -12.84 3.10
N SER A 90 5.12 -12.20 3.80
CA SER A 90 4.43 -10.99 3.35
C SER A 90 4.27 -9.99 4.48
N ASN A 91 3.99 -8.73 4.14
CA ASN A 91 3.69 -7.64 5.08
C ASN A 91 4.74 -7.42 6.19
N VAL A 92 6.03 -7.56 5.86
CA VAL A 92 7.11 -7.35 6.84
C VAL A 92 7.16 -5.89 7.27
N ARG A 93 7.11 -5.67 8.58
CA ARG A 93 7.21 -4.35 9.22
C ARG A 93 8.36 -4.33 10.21
N TYR A 94 9.03 -3.19 10.30
CA TYR A 94 10.14 -2.96 11.21
C TYR A 94 9.93 -1.63 11.93
N PHE A 95 10.05 -1.65 13.25
CA PHE A 95 9.92 -0.49 14.11
C PHE A 95 11.25 -0.25 14.82
N ASN A 96 11.71 1.00 14.85
CA ASN A 96 12.90 1.38 15.62
C ASN A 96 12.57 1.73 17.08
N TRP A 97 11.40 1.29 17.56
CA TRP A 97 10.98 1.30 18.95
C TRP A 97 10.30 -0.03 19.27
N ARG A 98 10.18 -0.33 20.57
CA ARG A 98 9.51 -1.54 21.04
C ARG A 98 8.00 -1.30 21.08
N LEU A 99 7.23 -2.17 20.41
CA LEU A 99 5.78 -2.21 20.58
C LEU A 99 5.42 -2.84 21.94
N SER A 100 4.39 -2.30 22.57
CA SER A 100 3.69 -2.93 23.69
C SER A 100 2.90 -4.16 23.24
N PRO A 101 2.52 -5.08 24.17
CA PRO A 101 1.63 -6.20 23.84
C PRO A 101 0.33 -5.76 23.15
N GLU A 102 -0.26 -4.66 23.60
CA GLU A 102 -1.49 -4.09 23.04
C GLU A 102 -1.28 -3.60 21.60
N GLU A 103 -0.16 -2.91 21.33
CA GLU A 103 0.18 -2.47 19.97
C GLU A 103 0.49 -3.64 19.04
N VAL A 104 1.09 -4.74 19.53
CA VAL A 104 1.29 -5.96 18.75
C VAL A 104 -0.05 -6.62 18.40
N MET A 105 -0.96 -6.69 19.37
CA MET A 105 -2.32 -7.20 19.13
C MET A 105 -3.08 -6.31 18.14
N GLU A 106 -3.02 -4.99 18.28
CA GLU A 106 -3.64 -4.04 17.35
C GLU A 106 -3.04 -4.18 15.95
N ASP A 107 -1.73 -4.35 15.83
CA ASP A 107 -1.02 -4.59 14.58
C ASP A 107 -1.47 -5.88 13.87
N PHE A 108 -1.66 -6.95 14.64
CA PHE A 108 -2.22 -8.22 14.15
C PHE A 108 -3.69 -8.08 13.72
N ILE A 109 -4.54 -7.47 14.55
CA ILE A 109 -5.96 -7.23 14.26
C ILE A 109 -6.09 -6.40 12.98
N ASN A 110 -5.31 -5.33 12.87
CA ASN A 110 -5.34 -4.44 11.73
C ASN A 110 -4.99 -5.19 10.43
N GLU A 111 -3.99 -6.08 10.43
CA GLU A 111 -3.69 -6.91 9.25
C GLU A 111 -4.73 -7.99 8.99
N SER A 112 -5.13 -8.73 10.02
CA SER A 112 -6.09 -9.83 9.87
C SER A 112 -7.49 -9.35 9.46
N GLN A 113 -7.83 -8.10 9.77
CA GLN A 113 -9.08 -7.46 9.39
C GLN A 113 -8.98 -6.61 8.12
N ARG A 114 -7.84 -6.56 7.42
CA ARG A 114 -7.78 -5.85 6.14
C ARG A 114 -8.76 -6.49 5.19
N LYS A 115 -9.79 -5.73 4.86
CA LYS A 115 -10.83 -6.19 3.94
C LYS A 115 -10.25 -6.21 2.53
N PRO A 116 -10.44 -7.31 1.77
CA PRO A 116 -10.07 -7.32 0.36
C PRO A 116 -10.88 -6.27 -0.39
N ILE A 117 -10.24 -5.61 -1.34
CA ILE A 117 -10.92 -4.74 -2.29
C ILE A 117 -11.32 -5.59 -3.48
N VAL A 118 -12.63 -5.61 -3.72
CA VAL A 118 -13.27 -6.37 -4.79
C VAL A 118 -13.81 -5.43 -5.87
N TYR A 119 -14.07 -5.94 -7.07
CA TYR A 119 -14.80 -5.18 -8.09
C TYR A 119 -16.18 -4.77 -7.55
N GLY A 120 -16.60 -3.53 -7.79
CA GLY A 120 -17.79 -2.91 -7.19
C GLY A 120 -17.54 -2.19 -5.86
N SER A 121 -16.36 -2.37 -5.23
CA SER A 121 -16.03 -1.65 -4.00
C SER A 121 -16.05 -0.14 -4.21
N LYS A 122 -16.64 0.57 -3.24
CA LYS A 122 -16.52 2.02 -3.12
C LYS A 122 -15.24 2.34 -2.34
N ILE A 123 -14.41 3.19 -2.90
CA ILE A 123 -13.13 3.59 -2.30
C ILE A 123 -12.92 5.09 -2.38
N ALA A 124 -11.99 5.58 -1.56
CA ALA A 124 -11.34 6.87 -1.69
C ALA A 124 -9.84 6.66 -1.94
N LEU A 125 -9.21 7.59 -2.68
CA LEU A 125 -7.77 7.58 -2.94
C LEU A 125 -7.12 8.77 -2.23
N LYS A 126 -6.36 8.50 -1.18
CA LYS A 126 -5.67 9.52 -0.40
C LYS A 126 -4.25 9.70 -0.90
N HIS A 127 -3.91 10.92 -1.33
CA HIS A 127 -2.55 11.29 -1.67
C HIS A 127 -1.69 11.31 -0.40
N LEU A 128 -0.68 10.44 -0.32
CA LEU A 128 0.07 10.24 0.93
C LEU A 128 0.89 11.45 1.37
N SER A 129 1.46 12.22 0.43
CA SER A 129 2.34 13.33 0.81
C SER A 129 1.58 14.55 1.34
N THR A 130 0.29 14.70 0.99
CA THR A 130 -0.53 15.86 1.39
C THR A 130 -1.73 15.50 2.26
N GLY A 131 -2.06 14.20 2.34
CA GLY A 131 -3.24 13.70 3.04
C GLY A 131 -4.57 14.03 2.36
N LYS A 132 -4.55 14.63 1.16
CA LYS A 132 -5.77 15.04 0.45
C LYS A 132 -6.33 13.93 -0.44
N TYR A 133 -7.63 13.94 -0.69
CA TYR A 133 -8.29 12.90 -1.49
C TYR A 133 -8.44 13.28 -2.96
N LEU A 134 -8.32 12.29 -3.84
CA LEU A 134 -8.60 12.41 -5.27
C LEU A 134 -10.09 12.70 -5.46
N SER A 135 -10.37 13.85 -6.05
CA SER A 135 -11.68 14.50 -6.00
C SER A 135 -12.01 15.20 -7.31
N THR A 136 -13.24 15.69 -7.40
CA THR A 136 -13.67 16.62 -8.44
C THR A 136 -14.51 17.74 -7.85
N LYS A 137 -14.46 18.93 -8.47
CA LYS A 137 -15.38 20.05 -8.17
C LYS A 137 -16.38 20.30 -9.31
N GLY A 138 -16.45 19.39 -10.29
CA GLY A 138 -17.30 19.57 -11.47
C GLY A 138 -16.85 20.72 -12.39
N VAL A 139 -15.62 21.22 -12.23
CA VAL A 139 -15.05 22.27 -13.07
C VAL A 139 -14.42 21.65 -14.32
N LYS A 140 -14.67 22.22 -15.50
CA LYS A 140 -14.04 21.78 -16.75
C LYS A 140 -12.71 22.48 -16.98
N TYR A 141 -11.84 21.82 -17.73
CA TYR A 141 -10.74 22.53 -18.38
C TYR A 141 -11.31 23.58 -19.36
N ASP A 142 -10.65 24.74 -19.39
CA ASP A 142 -11.00 25.85 -20.28
C ASP A 142 -9.88 26.11 -21.30
N PHE A 143 -9.53 25.07 -22.06
CA PHE A 143 -8.49 25.13 -23.11
C PHE A 143 -9.09 24.95 -24.51
N GLY A 144 -10.29 25.50 -24.73
CA GLY A 144 -11.00 25.47 -26.01
C GLY A 144 -11.96 24.29 -26.19
N PRO A 145 -12.70 24.25 -27.32
CA PRO A 145 -13.85 23.36 -27.49
C PRO A 145 -13.50 21.86 -27.44
N ASN A 146 -12.26 21.50 -27.76
CA ASN A 146 -11.79 20.10 -27.78
C ASN A 146 -11.16 19.64 -26.46
N ASN A 147 -11.14 20.50 -25.42
CA ASN A 147 -10.58 20.19 -24.10
C ASN A 147 -11.52 20.63 -22.97
N GLN A 148 -12.76 20.13 -23.00
CA GLN A 148 -13.82 20.47 -22.05
C GLN A 148 -14.13 19.34 -21.06
N GLN A 149 -13.17 18.45 -20.80
CA GLN A 149 -13.34 17.40 -19.79
C GLN A 149 -13.25 18.00 -18.38
N TYR A 150 -13.89 17.33 -17.42
CA TYR A 150 -13.91 17.76 -16.03
C TYR A 150 -12.55 17.49 -15.37
N MET A 151 -12.10 18.45 -14.58
CA MET A 151 -10.83 18.40 -13.88
C MET A 151 -10.91 17.44 -12.69
N ILE A 152 -9.86 16.65 -12.54
CA ILE A 152 -9.57 15.92 -11.32
C ILE A 152 -8.53 16.68 -10.52
N ILE A 153 -8.75 16.73 -9.21
CA ILE A 153 -7.96 17.50 -8.26
C ILE A 153 -7.72 16.66 -7.00
N CYS A 154 -6.88 17.16 -6.11
CA CYS A 154 -6.81 16.69 -4.73
C CYS A 154 -7.44 17.73 -3.79
N ASN A 155 -8.40 17.31 -2.96
CA ASN A 155 -9.18 18.21 -2.09
C ASN A 155 -9.43 17.61 -0.70
N GLY A 156 -9.64 18.48 0.30
CA GLY A 156 -9.93 18.06 1.69
C GLY A 156 -8.82 17.24 2.35
N GLN A 157 -8.96 16.93 3.63
CA GLN A 157 -8.18 15.86 4.31
C GLN A 157 -9.12 14.86 5.03
N GLU A 158 -10.42 15.09 4.90
CA GLU A 158 -11.51 14.21 5.32
C GLU A 158 -12.26 13.81 4.06
N ILE A 159 -12.84 12.61 4.05
CA ILE A 159 -13.52 12.06 2.87
C ILE A 159 -14.84 12.82 2.65
N ASP A 160 -14.97 13.44 1.49
CA ASP A 160 -16.23 13.92 0.96
C ASP A 160 -16.92 12.78 0.17
N THR A 161 -17.99 12.24 0.74
CA THR A 161 -18.71 11.09 0.15
C THR A 161 -19.39 11.38 -1.20
N GLU A 162 -19.53 12.66 -1.58
CA GLU A 162 -20.09 13.09 -2.85
C GLU A 162 -19.01 13.21 -3.94
N ASN A 163 -17.83 13.73 -3.59
CA ASN A 163 -16.80 14.12 -4.58
C ASN A 163 -15.55 13.23 -4.61
N ASP A 164 -15.31 12.44 -3.56
CA ASP A 164 -14.06 11.70 -3.37
C ASP A 164 -14.22 10.18 -3.58
N VAL A 165 -15.44 9.71 -3.88
CA VAL A 165 -15.76 8.28 -3.88
C VAL A 165 -15.78 7.72 -5.29
N TRP A 166 -15.03 6.63 -5.46
CA TRP A 166 -14.84 5.91 -6.71
C TRP A 166 -15.29 4.47 -6.56
N THR A 167 -15.84 3.90 -7.62
CA THR A 167 -16.20 2.48 -7.71
C THR A 167 -15.19 1.78 -8.60
N LEU A 168 -14.57 0.70 -8.11
CA LEU A 168 -13.70 -0.12 -8.95
C LEU A 168 -14.53 -0.91 -9.95
N ILE A 169 -14.16 -0.84 -11.22
CA ILE A 169 -14.88 -1.48 -12.33
C ILE A 169 -13.90 -2.28 -13.20
N GLU A 170 -14.42 -3.32 -13.84
CA GLU A 170 -13.73 -4.02 -14.91
C GLU A 170 -13.73 -3.17 -16.19
N THR A 171 -12.64 -3.17 -16.95
CA THR A 171 -12.50 -2.40 -18.21
C THR A 171 -12.42 -3.28 -19.46
N SER A 172 -12.42 -4.60 -19.28
CA SER A 172 -12.24 -5.59 -20.35
C SER A 172 -13.22 -6.73 -20.13
N ASP A 173 -13.74 -7.39 -21.16
CA ASP A 173 -14.62 -8.56 -21.00
C ASP A 173 -13.83 -9.83 -20.59
N LYS A 174 -13.09 -9.78 -19.46
CA LYS A 174 -12.33 -10.93 -18.95
C LYS A 174 -13.20 -11.87 -18.11
N GLY A 175 -14.50 -11.57 -17.98
CA GLY A 175 -15.45 -12.38 -17.22
C GLY A 175 -15.30 -12.22 -15.71
N ILE A 176 -14.79 -11.07 -15.25
CA ILE A 176 -14.70 -10.74 -13.83
C ILE A 176 -16.05 -10.20 -13.36
N ASN A 177 -16.53 -10.69 -12.23
CA ASN A 177 -17.82 -10.30 -11.67
C ASN A 177 -17.64 -9.32 -10.52
N GLU A 178 -18.70 -8.56 -10.24
CA GLU A 178 -18.78 -7.79 -9.00
C GLU A 178 -18.60 -8.71 -7.78
N GLY A 179 -17.78 -8.30 -6.82
CA GLY A 179 -17.40 -9.13 -5.67
C GLY A 179 -16.12 -9.95 -5.87
N ASP A 180 -15.60 -10.08 -7.09
CA ASP A 180 -14.32 -10.77 -7.31
C ASP A 180 -13.15 -9.93 -6.75
N PRO A 181 -12.15 -10.55 -6.08
CA PRO A 181 -10.96 -9.85 -5.59
C PRO A 181 -10.16 -9.17 -6.70
N VAL A 182 -9.79 -7.91 -6.49
CA VAL A 182 -8.94 -7.19 -7.43
C VAL A 182 -7.50 -7.65 -7.26
N SER A 183 -6.96 -8.32 -8.26
CA SER A 183 -5.56 -8.76 -8.25
C SER A 183 -4.60 -7.60 -8.53
N LEU A 184 -3.47 -7.57 -7.84
CA LEU A 184 -2.37 -6.65 -8.12
C LEU A 184 -1.81 -6.87 -9.53
N ASN A 185 -1.25 -5.81 -10.12
CA ASN A 185 -0.76 -5.76 -11.50
C ASN A 185 -1.85 -5.98 -12.58
N ASN A 186 -3.13 -5.93 -12.20
CA ASN A 186 -4.21 -5.97 -13.16
C ASN A 186 -4.56 -4.57 -13.67
N ILE A 187 -5.22 -4.54 -14.82
CA ILE A 187 -5.79 -3.33 -15.40
C ILE A 187 -7.23 -3.20 -14.90
N ILE A 188 -7.56 -2.04 -14.37
CA ILE A 188 -8.87 -1.72 -13.78
C ILE A 188 -9.32 -0.33 -14.21
N GLY A 189 -10.59 -0.02 -13.97
CA GLY A 189 -11.17 1.31 -14.15
C GLY A 189 -11.70 1.86 -12.83
N PHE A 190 -11.84 3.17 -12.78
CA PHE A 190 -12.43 3.88 -11.65
C PHE A 190 -13.60 4.71 -12.13
N LYS A 191 -14.79 4.44 -11.60
CA LYS A 191 -16.01 5.19 -11.90
C LYS A 191 -16.36 6.07 -10.71
N HIS A 192 -16.39 7.38 -10.90
CA HIS A 192 -16.82 8.32 -9.86
C HIS A 192 -18.27 8.02 -9.46
N LYS A 193 -18.51 7.83 -8.16
CA LYS A 193 -19.79 7.33 -7.63
C LYS A 193 -20.96 8.24 -8.00
N SER A 194 -20.82 9.55 -7.77
CA SER A 194 -21.95 10.49 -7.87
C SER A 194 -22.27 10.87 -9.31
N THR A 195 -21.28 10.95 -10.19
CA THR A 195 -21.48 11.34 -11.60
C THR A 195 -21.58 10.15 -12.55
N GLY A 196 -21.07 8.98 -12.15
CA GLY A 196 -20.97 7.81 -13.00
C GLY A 196 -19.92 7.93 -14.12
N TYR A 197 -19.03 8.93 -14.06
CA TYR A 197 -17.99 9.17 -15.08
C TYR A 197 -16.69 8.47 -14.71
N CYS A 198 -15.82 8.20 -15.69
CA CYS A 198 -14.61 7.42 -15.48
C CYS A 198 -13.38 8.31 -15.27
N LEU A 199 -12.47 7.87 -14.42
CA LEU A 199 -11.13 8.44 -14.29
C LEU A 199 -10.37 8.17 -15.59
N HIS A 200 -9.94 9.24 -16.24
CA HIS A 200 -9.46 9.21 -17.61
C HIS A 200 -8.13 9.94 -17.72
N SER A 201 -7.30 9.51 -18.67
CA SER A 201 -6.14 10.29 -19.10
C SER A 201 -5.83 10.05 -20.57
N HIS A 202 -5.00 10.89 -21.17
CA HIS A 202 -4.68 10.82 -22.59
C HIS A 202 -3.34 11.48 -22.87
N ILE A 203 -2.79 11.21 -24.05
CA ILE A 203 -1.56 11.88 -24.53
C ILE A 203 -1.74 13.40 -24.60
N THR A 204 -0.66 14.16 -24.42
CA THR A 204 -0.64 15.63 -24.29
C THR A 204 -0.83 16.41 -25.59
N ASN A 205 -1.26 15.75 -26.67
CA ASN A 205 -1.46 16.37 -27.97
C ASN A 205 -2.49 17.51 -27.89
N ASN A 206 -2.35 18.51 -28.76
CA ASN A 206 -3.26 19.65 -28.87
C ASN A 206 -3.41 20.47 -27.58
N GLY A 207 -2.34 20.57 -26.77
CA GLY A 207 -2.33 21.39 -25.57
C GLY A 207 -3.16 20.82 -24.41
N LYS A 208 -3.46 19.52 -24.43
CA LYS A 208 -4.15 18.82 -23.35
C LYS A 208 -3.20 18.54 -22.19
N VAL A 209 -2.88 19.61 -21.46
CA VAL A 209 -1.95 19.60 -20.33
C VAL A 209 -2.56 20.30 -19.11
N THR A 210 -2.10 19.94 -17.93
CA THR A 210 -2.55 20.56 -16.69
C THR A 210 -2.22 22.06 -16.66
N PRO A 211 -2.99 22.89 -15.93
CA PRO A 211 -2.91 24.33 -16.07
C PRO A 211 -1.60 24.92 -15.57
N ILE A 212 -1.02 24.35 -14.52
CA ILE A 212 0.18 24.88 -13.86
C ILE A 212 1.42 24.11 -14.31
N SER A 213 1.51 22.80 -14.04
CA SER A 213 2.72 22.03 -14.33
C SER A 213 2.92 21.70 -15.81
N LYS A 214 1.89 21.89 -16.64
CA LYS A 214 1.88 21.51 -18.07
C LYS A 214 2.16 20.02 -18.29
N GLN A 215 1.78 19.19 -17.33
CA GLN A 215 1.89 17.73 -17.40
C GLN A 215 0.64 17.09 -18.02
N GLN A 216 0.66 15.77 -18.20
CA GLN A 216 -0.47 15.01 -18.72
C GLN A 216 -1.70 15.18 -17.83
N GLN A 217 -2.84 15.52 -18.42
CA GLN A 217 -4.08 15.73 -17.68
C GLN A 217 -4.67 14.42 -17.16
N VAL A 218 -5.25 14.49 -15.98
CA VAL A 218 -6.17 13.47 -15.46
C VAL A 218 -7.54 14.11 -15.35
N THR A 219 -8.54 13.46 -15.92
CA THR A 219 -9.86 14.04 -16.13
C THR A 219 -10.95 13.08 -15.73
N LEU A 220 -12.16 13.62 -15.60
CA LEU A 220 -13.37 12.85 -15.42
C LEU A 220 -14.17 12.87 -16.72
N ARG A 221 -14.28 11.70 -17.35
CA ARG A 221 -14.85 11.55 -18.70
C ARG A 221 -16.23 10.88 -18.65
N PRO A 222 -17.27 11.50 -19.25
CA PRO A 222 -18.56 10.85 -19.46
C PRO A 222 -18.51 9.85 -20.62
N GLY A 223 -19.41 8.86 -20.59
CA GLY A 223 -19.64 7.93 -21.69
C GLY A 223 -19.12 6.52 -21.43
N VAL A 224 -18.92 5.77 -22.51
CA VAL A 224 -18.48 4.36 -22.46
C VAL A 224 -16.99 4.28 -22.13
N ILE A 225 -16.67 3.36 -21.22
CA ILE A 225 -15.31 3.01 -20.82
C ILE A 225 -14.50 2.62 -22.07
N GLY A 226 -13.32 3.19 -22.22
CA GLY A 226 -12.38 2.85 -23.28
C GLY A 226 -10.96 2.68 -22.76
N VAL A 227 -10.04 2.44 -23.68
CA VAL A 227 -8.61 2.19 -23.39
C VAL A 227 -7.89 3.33 -22.66
N ASP A 228 -8.44 4.54 -22.70
CA ASP A 228 -7.93 5.74 -22.02
C ASP A 228 -8.51 5.91 -20.60
N ASP A 229 -9.38 4.98 -20.17
CA ASP A 229 -9.95 4.91 -18.83
C ASP A 229 -9.33 3.74 -18.02
N GLU A 230 -8.30 3.10 -18.58
CA GLU A 230 -7.61 1.93 -18.04
C GLU A 230 -6.40 2.30 -17.20
N TRP A 231 -6.35 1.77 -15.98
CA TRP A 231 -5.29 2.01 -15.01
C TRP A 231 -4.70 0.69 -14.53
N LEU A 232 -3.38 0.57 -14.63
CA LEU A 232 -2.62 -0.51 -14.01
C LEU A 232 -2.40 -0.16 -12.54
N ILE A 233 -2.85 -1.03 -11.64
CA ILE A 233 -2.63 -0.88 -10.20
C ILE A 233 -1.44 -1.70 -9.73
N ARG A 234 -0.55 -1.10 -8.94
CA ARG A 234 0.56 -1.80 -8.30
C ARG A 234 0.66 -1.39 -6.84
N ARG A 235 0.90 -2.35 -5.95
CA ARG A 235 1.27 -2.03 -4.57
C ARG A 235 2.66 -1.40 -4.58
N TYR A 236 2.82 -0.31 -3.84
CA TYR A 236 4.12 0.29 -3.65
C TYR A 236 4.96 -0.65 -2.76
N ASN A 237 6.05 -1.15 -3.31
CA ASN A 237 7.03 -1.93 -2.58
C ASN A 237 8.43 -1.36 -2.87
N PRO A 238 9.18 -0.90 -1.85
CA PRO A 238 10.51 -0.32 -2.05
C PRO A 238 11.57 -1.36 -2.45
N THR A 239 11.27 -2.66 -2.33
CA THR A 239 12.24 -3.76 -2.49
C THR A 239 11.97 -4.66 -3.69
N THR A 240 10.73 -4.74 -4.18
CA THR A 240 10.37 -5.57 -5.34
C THR A 240 9.45 -4.82 -6.30
N SER A 241 9.60 -5.07 -7.60
CA SER A 241 8.76 -4.47 -8.65
C SER A 241 7.51 -5.29 -8.99
N TYR A 242 7.38 -6.50 -8.42
CA TYR A 242 6.32 -7.46 -8.70
C TYR A 242 5.77 -8.02 -7.39
N ASP A 243 4.87 -7.27 -6.78
CA ASP A 243 4.05 -7.79 -5.69
C ASP A 243 2.87 -8.60 -6.26
N THR A 244 2.57 -9.75 -5.68
CA THR A 244 1.53 -10.68 -6.14
C THR A 244 0.46 -10.85 -5.07
N GLY A 245 -0.79 -11.03 -5.49
CA GLY A 245 -1.92 -11.22 -4.59
C GLY A 245 -3.06 -10.24 -4.87
N HIS A 246 -3.93 -10.05 -3.87
CA HIS A 246 -5.09 -9.18 -3.98
C HIS A 246 -4.87 -7.83 -3.31
N LEU A 247 -5.54 -6.82 -3.85
CA LEU A 247 -5.59 -5.47 -3.32
C LEU A 247 -6.39 -5.45 -2.03
N MET A 248 -5.85 -4.81 -1.00
CA MET A 248 -6.44 -4.77 0.34
C MET A 248 -6.71 -3.33 0.77
N ASN A 249 -7.72 -3.14 1.61
CA ASN A 249 -7.99 -1.85 2.24
C ASN A 249 -6.73 -1.30 2.93
N GLY A 250 -6.43 -0.01 2.72
CA GLY A 250 -5.26 0.66 3.27
C GLY A 250 -3.96 0.45 2.49
N ASP A 251 -3.99 -0.28 1.37
CA ASP A 251 -2.79 -0.49 0.56
C ASP A 251 -2.22 0.84 0.05
N ILE A 252 -0.90 0.95 0.09
CA ILE A 252 -0.20 2.02 -0.61
C ILE A 252 0.05 1.54 -2.03
N ILE A 253 -0.45 2.29 -3.01
CA ILE A 253 -0.43 1.93 -4.42
C ILE A 253 0.16 3.04 -5.29
N GLY A 254 0.71 2.63 -6.43
CA GLY A 254 0.87 3.45 -7.61
C GLY A 254 -0.20 3.10 -8.64
N LEU A 255 -0.79 4.11 -9.26
CA LEU A 255 -1.76 3.97 -10.35
C LEU A 255 -1.11 4.45 -11.63
N PHE A 256 -1.07 3.63 -12.67
CA PHE A 256 -0.37 3.93 -13.92
C PHE A 256 -1.34 3.93 -15.07
N HIS A 257 -1.38 5.02 -15.83
CA HIS A 257 -2.28 5.08 -16.98
C HIS A 257 -1.82 4.09 -18.05
N ASN A 258 -2.66 3.11 -18.37
CA ASN A 258 -2.26 1.92 -19.12
C ASN A 258 -1.77 2.28 -20.53
N LYS A 259 -2.44 3.23 -21.19
CA LYS A 259 -2.19 3.55 -22.59
C LYS A 259 -0.97 4.44 -22.82
N THR A 260 -0.66 5.36 -21.90
CA THR A 260 0.35 6.42 -22.12
C THR A 260 1.70 6.07 -21.48
N ASN A 261 2.32 4.99 -21.98
CA ASN A 261 3.62 4.50 -21.49
C ASN A 261 3.68 4.26 -19.96
N LYS A 262 2.52 4.00 -19.33
CA LYS A 262 2.43 3.76 -17.88
C LYS A 262 2.98 4.92 -17.05
N SER A 263 2.65 6.16 -17.41
CA SER A 263 2.92 7.30 -16.52
C SER A 263 2.03 7.22 -15.26
N ALA A 264 2.62 7.49 -14.10
CA ALA A 264 1.95 7.33 -12.80
C ALA A 264 1.06 8.51 -12.44
N LEU A 265 -0.06 8.25 -11.78
CA LEU A 265 -0.92 9.27 -11.17
C LEU A 265 -0.10 10.05 -10.15
N TYR A 266 -0.18 11.37 -10.24
CA TYR A 266 0.69 12.30 -9.53
C TYR A 266 -0.13 13.45 -8.97
N SER A 267 0.20 13.89 -7.76
CA SER A 267 -0.22 15.17 -7.22
C SER A 267 0.89 15.80 -6.41
N HIS A 268 0.78 17.08 -6.10
CA HIS A 268 1.84 17.84 -5.46
C HIS A 268 1.30 19.01 -4.66
N ALA A 269 2.19 19.68 -3.90
CA ALA A 269 1.80 20.77 -3.02
C ALA A 269 1.39 22.06 -3.76
N VAL A 270 1.53 22.13 -5.09
CA VAL A 270 1.13 23.32 -5.85
C VAL A 270 -0.38 23.39 -5.94
N LEU A 271 -0.91 24.58 -5.66
CA LEU A 271 -2.33 24.83 -5.55
C LEU A 271 -2.87 25.50 -6.81
N LEU A 272 -4.07 25.10 -7.21
CA LEU A 272 -4.94 25.85 -8.12
C LEU A 272 -5.50 27.08 -7.41
N GLY A 273 -6.09 28.00 -8.18
CA GLY A 273 -6.60 29.28 -7.66
C GLY A 273 -7.67 29.15 -6.57
N ASP A 274 -8.30 27.98 -6.44
CA ASP A 274 -9.32 27.66 -5.44
C ASP A 274 -8.77 26.86 -4.23
N GLY A 275 -7.44 26.74 -4.10
CA GLY A 275 -6.76 26.03 -3.02
C GLY A 275 -6.73 24.51 -3.14
N SER A 276 -7.33 23.94 -4.20
CA SER A 276 -7.18 22.52 -4.51
C SER A 276 -5.82 22.21 -5.12
N GLN A 277 -5.42 20.95 -5.10
CA GLN A 277 -4.15 20.50 -5.67
C GLN A 277 -4.36 19.99 -7.09
N GLU A 278 -3.41 20.32 -7.96
CA GLU A 278 -3.37 19.79 -9.32
C GLU A 278 -3.09 18.28 -9.29
N VAL A 279 -3.75 17.54 -10.18
CA VAL A 279 -3.51 16.11 -10.42
C VAL A 279 -3.13 15.92 -11.88
N SER A 280 -2.13 15.09 -12.11
CA SER A 280 -1.57 14.80 -13.43
C SER A 280 -1.14 13.33 -13.54
N CYS A 281 -0.72 12.92 -14.73
CA CYS A 281 0.15 11.76 -14.87
C CYS A 281 1.60 12.23 -15.07
N SER A 282 2.50 11.78 -14.20
CA SER A 282 3.93 12.09 -14.26
C SER A 282 4.76 11.06 -13.49
N GLY A 283 5.98 10.81 -13.98
CA GLY A 283 6.94 9.92 -13.34
C GLY A 283 6.65 8.43 -13.54
N ASP A 284 7.50 7.61 -12.90
CA ASP A 284 7.54 6.15 -12.98
C ASP A 284 6.97 5.46 -11.73
N GLY A 285 6.38 6.24 -10.81
CA GLY A 285 5.78 5.74 -9.57
C GLY A 285 6.74 5.59 -8.40
N SER A 286 8.02 5.96 -8.54
CA SER A 286 9.01 5.86 -7.47
C SER A 286 8.92 7.00 -6.43
N GLU A 287 8.41 8.15 -6.82
CA GLU A 287 8.37 9.36 -5.99
C GLU A 287 7.25 9.33 -4.93
N SER A 288 7.42 10.08 -3.84
CA SER A 288 6.39 10.24 -2.79
C SER A 288 5.06 10.79 -3.32
N ASN A 289 5.14 11.65 -4.34
CA ASN A 289 3.99 12.28 -4.99
C ASN A 289 3.19 11.35 -5.92
N ASN A 290 3.68 10.13 -6.15
CA ASN A 290 2.94 9.09 -6.86
C ASN A 290 2.27 8.07 -5.93
N LYS A 291 2.40 8.23 -4.61
CA LYS A 291 1.91 7.25 -3.64
C LYS A 291 0.50 7.61 -3.18
N TRP A 292 -0.40 6.67 -3.34
CA TRP A 292 -1.81 6.81 -2.95
C TRP A 292 -2.16 5.71 -1.96
N ARG A 293 -2.87 6.04 -0.89
CA ARG A 293 -3.50 5.05 -0.03
C ARG A 293 -4.94 4.83 -0.51
N ILE A 294 -5.30 3.57 -0.75
CA ILE A 294 -6.66 3.20 -1.14
C ILE A 294 -7.46 2.80 0.10
N GLU A 295 -8.62 3.43 0.30
CA GLU A 295 -9.44 3.25 1.50
C GLU A 295 -10.86 2.86 1.11
N LEU A 296 -11.40 1.78 1.67
CA LEU A 296 -12.80 1.40 1.51
C LEU A 296 -13.71 2.44 2.15
N VAL A 297 -14.77 2.81 1.43
CA VAL A 297 -15.82 3.72 1.90
C VAL A 297 -17.10 2.89 2.05
N ASN A 298 -17.54 2.69 3.29
CA ASN A 298 -18.76 1.95 3.60
C ASN A 298 -20.02 2.77 3.31
#